data_AF-W7DNG8-F1
#
_entry.id   AF-W7DNG8-F1
#
_cell.length_a   1.000
_cell.length_b   1.000
_cell.length_c   1.000
_cell.angle_alpha   90.00
_cell.angle_beta   90.00
_cell.angle_gamma   90.00
#
_symmetry.space_group_name_H-M   'P 1'
#
loop_
_entity.id
_entity.type
_entity.pdbx_description
1 polymer ?
#
loop_
_entity_poly.entity_id
_entity_poly.type
_entity_poly.pdbx_seq_one_letter_code
_entity_poly.pdbx_strand_id
1 'polypeptide(L)'
;MKRADPLFKLRLPDYMREKLEHEASQKRRSLTAEILDRLEQSFSDTNERLSALENLVFDTKYGNESIRDEFDELRRQNNLGIDYD
;
A
#
# COMPACT_ATOMS: atom_id res chain seq x y z
N MET A 1 -35.69 13.33 0.97
CA MET A 1 -35.17 12.10 1.61
C MET A 1 -34.36 12.50 2.83
N LYS A 2 -34.72 12.03 4.03
CA LYS A 2 -33.89 12.20 5.24
C LYS A 2 -32.55 11.49 4.98
N ARG A 3 -31.42 12.17 5.13
CA ARG A 3 -30.11 11.48 5.19
C ARG A 3 -30.19 10.48 6.33
N ALA A 4 -29.96 9.20 6.03
CA ALA A 4 -30.10 8.09 6.97
C ALA A 4 -28.90 7.96 7.92
N ASP A 5 -27.87 8.80 7.75
CA ASP A 5 -26.66 8.72 8.56
C ASP A 5 -26.85 9.49 9.89
N PRO A 6 -26.85 8.79 11.04
CA PRO A 6 -26.93 9.45 12.33
C PRO A 6 -25.69 10.31 12.57
N LEU A 7 -25.90 11.52 13.10
CA LEU A 7 -24.80 12.43 13.43
C LEU A 7 -24.00 11.87 14.62
N PHE A 8 -22.77 11.42 14.38
CA PHE A 8 -21.89 10.91 15.43
C PHE A 8 -21.07 12.03 16.06
N LYS A 9 -21.30 12.32 17.36
CA LYS A 9 -20.55 13.34 18.10
C LYS A 9 -19.25 12.74 18.65
N LEU A 10 -18.17 12.86 17.88
CA LEU A 10 -16.84 12.41 18.28
C LEU A 10 -16.17 13.44 19.20
N ARG A 11 -15.66 13.00 20.35
CA ARG A 11 -14.82 13.82 21.24
C ARG A 11 -13.36 13.50 20.98
N LEU A 12 -12.58 14.52 20.65
CA LEU A 12 -11.15 14.42 20.38
C LEU A 12 -10.41 15.45 21.24
N PRO A 13 -9.20 15.14 21.72
CA PRO A 13 -8.28 16.16 22.22
C PRO A 13 -7.99 17.21 21.14
N ASP A 14 -7.73 18.45 21.53
CA ASP A 14 -7.54 19.56 20.60
C ASP A 14 -6.40 19.29 19.61
N TYR A 15 -5.26 18.80 20.09
CA TYR A 15 -4.11 18.45 19.23
C TYR A 15 -4.46 17.42 18.14
N MET A 16 -5.39 16.49 18.43
CA MET A 16 -5.79 15.46 17.49
C MET A 16 -6.76 16.01 16.45
N ARG A 17 -7.67 16.90 16.86
CA ARG A 17 -8.57 17.60 15.93
C ARG A 17 -7.76 18.46 14.97
N GLU A 18 -6.85 19.29 15.47
CA GLU A 18 -6.00 20.17 14.63
C GLU A 18 -5.21 19.37 13.60
N LYS A 19 -4.62 18.25 14.00
CA LYS A 19 -3.90 17.35 13.09
C LYS A 19 -4.80 16.79 11.99
N LEU A 20 -6.01 16.35 12.34
CA LEU A 20 -6.96 15.82 11.36
C LEU A 20 -7.47 16.90 10.40
N GLU A 21 -7.72 18.11 10.89
CA GLU A 21 -8.13 19.26 10.06
C GLU A 21 -7.03 19.67 9.08
N HIS A 22 -5.78 19.71 9.53
CA HIS A 22 -4.62 19.96 8.68
C HIS A 22 -4.52 18.92 7.55
N GLU A 23 -4.57 17.63 7.90
CA GLU A 23 -4.50 16.52 6.93
C GLU A 23 -5.67 16.53 5.93
N ALA A 24 -6.89 16.81 6.42
CA ALA A 24 -8.06 16.94 5.57
C ALA A 24 -7.92 18.09 4.57
N SER A 25 -7.37 19.23 5.00
CA SER A 25 -7.06 20.37 4.15
C SER A 25 -6.04 20.03 3.06
N GLN A 26 -4.93 19.37 3.43
CA GLN A 26 -3.92 18.92 2.46
C GLN A 26 -4.51 17.99 1.40
N LYS A 27 -5.43 17.11 1.79
CA LYS A 27 -6.10 16.15 0.89
C LYS A 27 -7.36 16.71 0.21
N ARG A 28 -7.68 17.99 0.41
CA ARG A 28 -8.85 18.69 -0.15
C ARG A 28 -10.18 17.97 0.14
N ARG A 29 -10.31 17.43 1.36
CA ARG A 29 -11.52 16.72 1.82
C ARG A 29 -12.04 17.27 3.14
N SER A 30 -13.27 16.92 3.50
CA SER A 30 -13.84 17.31 4.79
C SER A 30 -13.18 16.54 5.94
N LEU A 31 -13.23 17.10 7.16
CA LEU A 31 -12.78 16.41 8.36
C LEU A 31 -13.46 15.05 8.53
N THR A 32 -14.77 14.96 8.25
CA THR A 32 -15.51 13.70 8.30
C THR A 32 -14.97 12.69 7.29
N ALA A 33 -14.67 13.12 6.06
CA ALA A 33 -14.11 12.24 5.03
C ALA A 33 -12.69 11.75 5.40
N GLU A 34 -11.87 12.61 6.02
CA GLU A 34 -10.56 12.20 6.56
C GLU A 34 -10.68 11.15 7.65
N ILE A 35 -11.62 11.32 8.58
CA ILE A 35 -11.85 10.37 9.66
C ILE A 35 -12.31 9.02 9.10
N LEU A 36 -13.27 9.02 8.18
CA LEU A 36 -13.77 7.79 7.57
C LEU A 36 -12.68 7.04 6.82
N ASP A 37 -11.91 7.72 5.98
CA ASP A 37 -10.80 7.09 5.23
C ASP A 37 -9.74 6.50 6.17
N ARG A 38 -9.38 7.19 7.26
CA ARG A 38 -8.45 6.64 8.25
C ARG A 38 -9.01 5.42 8.96
N LEU A 39 -10.31 5.42 9.26
CA LEU A 39 -10.98 4.26 9.87
C LEU A 39 -11.00 3.09 8.89
N GLU A 40 -11.39 3.29 7.64
CA GLU A 40 -11.32 2.26 6.59
C GLU A 40 -9.91 1.69 6.46
N GLN A 41 -8.89 2.56 6.48
CA GLN A 41 -7.49 2.12 6.45
C GLN A 41 -7.05 1.37 7.70
N SER A 42 -7.68 1.59 8.85
CA SER A 42 -7.40 0.85 10.09
C SER A 42 -8.03 -0.54 10.11
N PHE A 43 -9.13 -0.73 9.36
CA PHE A 43 -9.83 -2.01 9.26
C PHE A 43 -9.33 -2.87 8.11
N SER A 44 -8.75 -2.28 7.06
CA SER A 44 -8.10 -3.04 6.00
C SER A 44 -6.87 -3.76 6.56
N ASP A 45 -6.81 -5.08 6.38
CA ASP A 45 -5.71 -5.88 6.87
C ASP A 45 -4.41 -5.41 6.22
N THR A 46 -3.44 -5.02 7.05
CA THR A 46 -2.13 -4.59 6.57
C THR A 46 -1.44 -5.72 5.81
N ASN A 47 -1.70 -6.98 6.18
CA ASN A 47 -1.19 -8.14 5.47
C ASN A 47 -1.79 -8.27 4.07
N GLU A 48 -3.07 -7.98 3.87
CA GLU A 48 -3.71 -8.05 2.56
C GLU A 48 -3.15 -6.99 1.61
N ARG A 49 -2.86 -5.79 2.13
CA ARG A 49 -2.15 -4.74 1.38
C ARG A 49 -0.71 -5.13 1.04
N LEU A 50 -0.01 -5.76 1.98
CA LEU A 50 1.35 -6.24 1.77
C LEU A 50 1.36 -7.35 0.71
N SER A 51 0.45 -8.31 0.78
CA SER A 51 0.30 -9.38 -0.22
C SER A 51 -0.10 -8.84 -1.59
N ALA A 52 -0.94 -7.81 -1.67
CA ALA A 52 -1.28 -7.16 -2.94
C ALA A 52 -0.06 -6.44 -3.56
N LEU A 53 0.75 -5.77 -2.74
CA LEU A 53 2.01 -5.17 -3.18
C LEU A 53 3.04 -6.22 -3.57
N GLU A 54 3.16 -7.31 -2.81
CA GLU A 54 4.03 -8.44 -3.15
C GLU A 54 3.65 -9.05 -4.48
N ASN A 55 2.36 -9.27 -4.76
CA ASN A 55 1.91 -9.77 -6.06
C ASN A 55 2.18 -8.81 -7.22
N LEU A 56 2.12 -7.49 -6.98
CA LEU A 56 2.39 -6.47 -8.00
C LEU A 56 3.91 -6.34 -8.29
N VAL A 57 4.74 -6.41 -7.26
CA VAL A 57 6.20 -6.22 -7.35
C VAL A 57 6.90 -7.51 -7.73
N PHE A 58 6.41 -8.63 -7.20
CA PHE A 58 6.92 -9.97 -7.43
C PHE A 58 5.91 -10.77 -8.27
N ASP A 59 5.43 -10.21 -9.40
CA ASP A 59 4.85 -11.03 -10.45
C ASP A 59 5.93 -12.02 -10.91
N THR A 60 5.93 -13.15 -10.21
CA THR A 60 7.08 -14.01 -9.92
C THR A 60 7.48 -14.84 -11.12
N LYS A 61 6.69 -14.73 -12.19
CA LYS A 61 6.88 -15.46 -13.43
C LYS A 61 7.76 -14.66 -14.38
N TYR A 62 7.28 -13.55 -14.94
CA TYR A 62 7.99 -12.92 -16.05
C TYR A 62 9.22 -12.10 -15.66
N GLY A 63 9.17 -11.34 -14.55
CA GLY A 63 10.29 -10.48 -14.15
C GLY A 63 11.51 -11.28 -13.68
N ASN A 64 11.28 -12.26 -12.81
CA ASN A 64 12.36 -13.10 -12.29
C ASN A 64 12.85 -14.13 -13.31
N GLU A 65 11.98 -14.67 -14.18
CA GLU A 65 12.42 -15.53 -15.29
C GLU A 65 13.29 -14.75 -16.28
N SER A 66 12.86 -13.56 -16.72
CA SER A 66 13.66 -12.75 -17.66
C SER A 66 15.02 -12.36 -17.08
N ILE A 67 15.07 -11.97 -15.81
CA ILE A 67 16.33 -11.64 -15.11
C ILE A 67 17.21 -12.88 -14.95
N ARG A 68 16.62 -14.05 -14.66
CA ARG A 68 17.35 -15.32 -14.59
C ARG A 68 17.92 -15.72 -15.95
N ASP A 69 17.12 -15.59 -17.01
CA ASP A 69 17.51 -15.91 -18.38
C ASP A 69 18.66 -14.99 -18.86
N GLU A 70 18.56 -13.69 -18.60
CA GLU A 70 19.61 -12.71 -18.90
C GLU A 70 20.88 -12.99 -18.09
N PHE A 71 20.75 -13.35 -16.82
CA PHE A 71 21.87 -13.72 -15.97
C PHE A 71 22.57 -15.00 -16.47
N ASP A 72 21.82 -16.01 -16.86
CA ASP A 72 22.35 -17.26 -17.41
C ASP A 72 23.03 -17.03 -18.77
N GLU A 73 22.48 -16.14 -19.59
CA GLU A 73 23.10 -15.73 -20.86
C GLU A 73 24.42 -15.00 -20.63
N LEU A 74 24.46 -14.04 -19.70
CA LEU A 74 25.70 -13.36 -19.32
C LEU A 74 26.73 -14.32 -18.73
N ARG A 75 26.32 -15.30 -17.91
CA ARG A 75 27.23 -16.33 -17.40
C ARG A 75 27.83 -17.17 -18.52
N ARG A 76 27.03 -17.56 -19.52
CA ARG A 76 27.50 -18.29 -20.71
C ARG A 76 28.51 -17.46 -21.50
N GLN A 77 28.21 -16.18 -21.75
CA GLN A 77 29.11 -15.28 -22.50
C GLN A 77 30.44 -15.04 -21.80
N ASN A 78 30.45 -15.00 -20.46
CA ASN A 78 31.66 -14.76 -19.67
C ASN A 78 32.41 -16.04 -19.28
N ASN A 79 31.98 -17.21 -19.77
CA ASN A 79 32.60 -18.52 -19.49
C ASN A 79 32.78 -18.80 -17.98
N LEU A 80 31.89 -18.24 -17.15
CA LEU A 80 31.89 -18.40 -15.69
C LEU A 80 31.11 -19.67 -15.31
N GLY A 81 31.64 -20.82 -15.73
CA GLY A 81 31.21 -22.13 -15.27
C GLY A 81 31.74 -22.40 -13.88
N ILE A 82 30.86 -22.39 -12.87
CA ILE A 82 31.09 -23.15 -11.65
C ILE A 82 29.91 -24.10 -11.60
N ASP A 83 30.22 -25.38 -11.80
CA ASP A 83 29.33 -26.51 -11.62
C ASP A 83 28.82 -26.49 -10.19
N TYR A 84 27.49 -26.46 -10.02
CA TYR A 84 26.88 -26.77 -8.75
C TYR A 84 26.55 -28.26 -8.76
N ASP A 85 27.25 -29.03 -7.92
CA ASP A 85 26.85 -30.38 -7.50
C ASP A 85 25.44 -30.37 -6.86
#